data_AF-A0A165LQB6-F1
#
_entry.id   AF-A0A165LQB6-F1
#
_cell.length_a   1.000
_cell.length_b   1.000
_cell.length_c   1.000
_cell.angle_alpha   90.00
_cell.angle_beta   90.00
_cell.angle_gamma   90.00
#
_symmetry.space_group_name_H-M   'P 1'
#
loop_
_entity.id
_entity.type
_entity.pdbx_description
1 polymer ?
#
loop_
_entity_poly.entity_id
_entity_poly.type
_entity_poly.pdbx_seq_one_letter_code
_entity_poly.pdbx_strand_id
1 'polypeptide(L)'
;MHESILKERQLTTCTTPITLQDIRTLKELYTLKAETKELREPIVRNIIKQRVVGRACVESLKNALYSLETIYIDDNTGHRLLRLDGMKQIEVDLTYEIRELQKDIYYLEYGEDKFIDYLAKFMPEFRAYVNKGVNMLKGKHFNAFITDRDGTTNNYCGRYRSSIQPIYNSVFLSRFAKNCCTHPIIITSAPLKDFGILNVSINPSHTFVYAGSKGREFIDLDGVFSSFPIEEDKQKLIHRLNDHLRVMLQDPDFEKFNFIGSALQIKFGQTTVARQDISSSIRDDESSAFLEKVKSIVREIDPEEKNFRIEDTGLDIEIILTIDIDRNDTVIKDFDKGDGLSFISRELSLERSKGPILVCGDTPSDIPMLKTAMEMFDDVWTIFVTRDHELKKEVQEICPKSITVPYPDILLTILGLLSL
;
A
#
# COMPACT_ATOMS: atom_id res chain seq x y z
N MET A 1 -10.70 -50.22 0.22
CA MET A 1 -10.01 -49.44 -0.84
C MET A 1 -10.67 -48.08 -1.12
N HIS A 2 -11.97 -47.88 -0.85
CA HIS A 2 -12.61 -46.56 -0.98
C HIS A 2 -12.43 -45.61 0.23
N GLU A 3 -12.19 -46.13 1.44
CA GLU A 3 -11.97 -45.27 2.63
C GLU A 3 -10.54 -44.74 2.75
N SER A 4 -9.54 -45.33 2.09
CA SER A 4 -8.15 -44.83 2.14
C SER A 4 -7.91 -43.68 1.16
N ILE A 5 -8.69 -43.59 0.07
CA ILE A 5 -8.63 -42.50 -0.91
C ILE A 5 -9.27 -41.22 -0.36
N LEU A 6 -10.20 -41.32 0.60
CA LEU A 6 -10.79 -40.16 1.28
C LEU A 6 -9.93 -39.63 2.44
N LYS A 7 -8.95 -40.40 2.91
CA LYS A 7 -7.99 -39.96 3.95
C LYS A 7 -6.75 -39.28 3.38
N GLU A 8 -6.46 -39.45 2.09
CA GLU A 8 -5.40 -38.71 1.40
C GLU A 8 -5.96 -37.42 0.79
N ARG A 9 -5.55 -36.28 1.35
CA ARG A 9 -5.92 -34.89 1.01
C ARG A 9 -7.10 -34.28 1.78
N GLN A 10 -7.09 -34.35 3.11
CA GLN A 10 -7.24 -33.07 3.81
C GLN A 10 -6.00 -32.25 3.42
N LEU A 11 -6.11 -31.45 2.36
CA LEU A 11 -5.14 -30.38 2.13
C LEU A 11 -5.20 -29.52 3.39
N THR A 12 -4.20 -29.66 4.27
CA THR A 12 -3.95 -28.75 5.39
C THR A 12 -3.58 -27.40 4.78
N THR A 13 -4.59 -26.65 4.35
CA THR A 13 -4.42 -25.31 3.78
C THR A 13 -4.19 -24.26 4.86
N CYS A 14 -4.50 -24.60 6.12
CA CYS A 14 -4.24 -23.78 7.30
C CYS A 14 -3.18 -24.48 8.15
N THR A 15 -1.91 -24.10 7.98
CA THR A 15 -0.79 -24.67 8.77
C THR A 15 -0.72 -24.03 10.16
N THR A 16 -1.15 -22.78 10.27
CA THR A 16 -1.10 -21.98 11.51
C THR A 16 -2.48 -21.36 11.73
N PRO A 17 -3.40 -22.05 12.44
CA PRO A 17 -4.73 -21.51 12.71
C PRO A 17 -4.64 -20.32 13.66
N ILE A 18 -5.43 -19.28 13.38
CA ILE A 18 -5.55 -18.11 14.26
C ILE A 18 -6.66 -18.41 15.28
N THR A 19 -6.31 -18.41 16.56
CA THR A 19 -7.26 -18.54 17.67
C THR A 19 -7.79 -17.17 18.08
N LEU A 20 -8.84 -17.13 18.91
CA LEU A 20 -9.29 -15.90 19.53
C LEU A 20 -8.17 -15.28 20.37
N GLN A 21 -8.01 -13.96 20.27
CA GLN A 21 -6.99 -13.19 20.98
C GLN A 21 -7.63 -12.01 21.70
N ASP A 22 -7.16 -11.73 22.91
CA ASP A 22 -7.54 -10.54 23.67
C ASP A 22 -6.52 -9.43 23.38
N ILE A 23 -6.81 -8.60 22.39
CA ILE A 23 -5.91 -7.55 21.91
C ILE A 23 -6.03 -6.32 22.81
N ARG A 24 -4.97 -6.01 23.56
CA ARG A 24 -4.93 -4.88 24.51
C ARG A 24 -3.83 -3.88 24.22
N THR A 25 -2.92 -4.21 23.31
CA THR A 25 -1.77 -3.39 22.93
C THR A 25 -1.66 -3.27 21.42
N LEU A 26 -0.97 -2.22 20.96
CA LEU A 26 -0.66 -2.07 19.54
C LEU A 26 0.29 -3.16 19.02
N LYS A 27 1.19 -3.66 19.88
CA LYS A 27 2.10 -4.77 19.53
C LYS A 27 1.32 -6.07 19.27
N GLU A 28 0.30 -6.36 20.09
CA GLU A 28 -0.61 -7.49 19.87
C GLU A 28 -1.44 -7.30 18.60
N LEU A 29 -1.93 -6.08 18.32
CA LEU A 29 -2.61 -5.78 17.05
C LEU A 29 -1.71 -6.12 15.87
N TYR A 30 -0.47 -5.62 15.84
CA TYR A 30 0.46 -5.89 14.74
C TYR A 30 0.83 -7.36 14.61
N THR A 31 0.90 -8.09 15.72
CA THR A 31 1.11 -9.54 15.72
C THR A 31 -0.06 -10.25 15.04
N LEU A 32 -1.30 -9.96 15.45
CA LEU A 32 -2.50 -10.51 14.80
C LEU A 32 -2.55 -10.15 13.30
N LYS A 33 -2.17 -8.93 12.92
CA LYS A 33 -2.12 -8.54 11.51
C LYS A 33 -1.07 -9.33 10.72
N ALA A 34 0.12 -9.55 11.27
CA ALA A 34 1.13 -10.41 10.66
C ALA A 34 0.61 -11.84 10.45
N GLU A 35 -0.04 -12.42 11.45
CA GLU A 35 -0.66 -13.75 11.34
C GLU A 35 -1.73 -13.80 10.23
N THR A 36 -2.59 -12.76 10.12
CA THR A 36 -3.56 -12.71 9.02
C THR A 36 -2.89 -12.65 7.65
N LYS A 37 -1.75 -11.97 7.51
CA LYS A 37 -0.97 -11.95 6.27
C LYS A 37 -0.47 -13.35 5.91
N GLU A 38 0.18 -14.02 6.85
CA GLU A 38 0.72 -15.38 6.68
C GLU A 38 -0.37 -16.40 6.33
N LEU A 39 -1.58 -16.23 6.88
CA LEU A 39 -2.73 -17.05 6.55
C LEU A 39 -3.32 -16.75 5.15
N ARG A 40 -3.35 -15.48 4.73
CA ARG A 40 -3.99 -15.06 3.48
C ARG A 40 -3.20 -15.46 2.23
N GLU A 41 -1.87 -15.39 2.27
CA GLU A 41 -1.02 -15.73 1.11
C GLU A 41 -1.26 -17.17 0.56
N PRO A 42 -1.25 -18.25 1.38
CA PRO A 42 -1.55 -19.59 0.89
C PRO A 42 -2.99 -19.73 0.37
N ILE A 43 -3.95 -18.98 0.92
CA ILE A 43 -5.34 -18.97 0.45
C ILE A 43 -5.40 -18.43 -0.98
N VAL A 44 -4.80 -17.25 -1.23
CA VAL A 44 -4.73 -16.65 -2.58
C VAL A 44 -4.07 -17.62 -3.56
N ARG A 45 -2.92 -18.19 -3.19
CA ARG A 45 -2.20 -19.16 -4.03
C ARG A 45 -3.06 -20.38 -4.38
N ASN A 46 -3.89 -20.86 -3.46
CA ASN A 46 -4.80 -21.97 -3.73
C ASN A 46 -5.93 -21.55 -4.67
N ILE A 47 -6.56 -20.40 -4.45
CA ILE A 47 -7.62 -19.88 -5.33
C ILE A 47 -7.13 -19.69 -6.77
N ILE A 48 -5.95 -19.08 -6.94
CA ILE A 48 -5.34 -18.87 -8.28
C ILE A 48 -5.05 -20.21 -8.97
N LYS A 49 -4.68 -21.26 -8.21
CA LYS A 49 -4.46 -22.61 -8.74
C LYS A 49 -5.73 -23.47 -8.83
N GLN A 50 -6.92 -22.87 -8.63
CA GLN A 50 -8.21 -23.56 -8.62
C GLN A 50 -8.26 -24.72 -7.61
N ARG A 51 -7.60 -24.56 -6.45
CA ARG A 51 -7.57 -25.53 -5.35
C ARG A 51 -8.56 -25.12 -4.28
N VAL A 52 -9.07 -26.12 -3.57
CA VAL A 52 -9.99 -25.92 -2.45
C VAL A 52 -9.30 -25.17 -1.31
N VAL A 53 -10.01 -24.20 -0.73
CA VAL A 53 -9.62 -23.53 0.52
C VAL A 53 -10.32 -24.23 1.68
N GLY A 54 -9.55 -24.69 2.67
CA GLY A 54 -10.10 -25.40 3.82
C GLY A 54 -10.92 -24.49 4.73
N ARG A 55 -12.01 -25.01 5.30
CA ARG A 55 -12.89 -24.27 6.22
C ARG A 55 -12.15 -23.68 7.42
N ALA A 56 -11.10 -24.35 7.91
CA ALA A 56 -10.28 -23.85 9.01
C ALA A 56 -9.61 -22.49 8.73
N CYS A 57 -9.33 -22.18 7.45
CA CYS A 57 -8.82 -20.86 7.05
C CYS A 57 -9.87 -19.76 7.29
N VAL A 58 -11.13 -20.02 6.92
CA VAL A 58 -12.24 -19.09 7.11
C VAL A 58 -12.50 -18.86 8.59
N GLU A 59 -12.53 -19.93 9.39
CA GLU A 59 -12.70 -19.82 10.84
C GLU A 59 -11.55 -19.06 11.52
N SER A 60 -10.32 -19.21 11.03
CA SER A 60 -9.18 -18.41 11.53
C SER A 60 -9.34 -16.91 11.24
N LEU A 61 -9.84 -16.54 10.04
CA LEU A 61 -10.13 -15.15 9.71
C LEU A 61 -11.30 -14.59 10.53
N LYS A 62 -12.32 -15.40 10.83
CA LYS A 62 -13.41 -15.03 11.75
C LYS A 62 -12.92 -14.80 13.18
N ASN A 63 -12.01 -15.65 13.66
CA ASN A 63 -11.40 -15.46 14.97
C ASN A 63 -10.60 -14.15 15.02
N ALA A 64 -9.83 -13.85 13.96
CA ALA A 64 -9.12 -12.58 13.84
C ALA A 64 -10.08 -11.39 13.83
N LEU A 65 -11.16 -11.46 13.04
CA LEU A 65 -12.20 -10.42 12.99
C LEU A 65 -12.83 -10.19 14.36
N TYR A 66 -13.27 -11.26 15.02
CA TYR A 66 -13.87 -11.18 16.34
C TYR A 66 -12.91 -10.55 17.35
N SER A 67 -11.63 -10.94 17.33
CA SER A 67 -10.60 -10.38 18.21
C SER A 67 -10.43 -8.86 18.04
N LEU A 68 -10.60 -8.33 16.81
CA LEU A 68 -10.60 -6.89 16.55
C LEU A 68 -11.90 -6.20 16.98
N GLU A 69 -13.04 -6.85 16.77
CA GLU A 69 -14.36 -6.30 17.10
C GLU A 69 -14.55 -6.17 18.62
N THR A 70 -13.93 -7.06 19.41
CA THR A 70 -13.99 -7.05 20.88
C THR A 70 -12.96 -6.18 21.58
N ILE A 71 -12.09 -5.48 20.84
CA ILE A 71 -11.20 -4.48 21.43
C ILE A 71 -12.06 -3.43 22.17
N TYR A 72 -11.65 -3.09 23.39
CA TYR A 72 -12.37 -2.15 24.25
C TYR A 72 -12.65 -0.83 23.52
N ILE A 73 -13.90 -0.37 23.62
CA ILE A 73 -14.36 0.92 23.11
C ILE A 73 -14.56 1.82 24.32
N ASP A 74 -13.97 3.02 24.29
CA ASP A 74 -14.18 4.03 25.33
C ASP A 74 -15.63 4.51 25.31
N ASP A 75 -16.29 4.47 26.46
CA ASP A 75 -17.71 4.83 26.58
C ASP A 75 -17.97 6.32 26.32
N ASN A 76 -16.94 7.18 26.44
CA ASN A 76 -17.08 8.63 26.24
C ASN A 76 -16.80 9.02 24.78
N THR A 77 -15.74 8.46 24.18
CA THR A 77 -15.31 8.85 22.83
C THR A 77 -15.88 7.92 21.74
N GLY A 78 -16.28 6.70 22.09
CA GLY A 78 -16.72 5.70 21.13
C GLY A 78 -15.60 5.13 20.26
N HIS A 79 -14.33 5.49 20.55
CA HIS A 79 -13.15 4.99 19.86
C HIS A 79 -12.58 3.76 20.56
N ARG A 80 -11.95 2.89 19.78
CA ARG A 80 -11.22 1.74 20.34
C ARG A 80 -9.93 2.22 20.99
N LEU A 81 -9.58 1.66 22.14
CA LEU A 81 -8.36 1.99 22.86
C LEU A 81 -7.39 0.81 22.89
N LEU A 82 -6.13 1.08 22.56
CA LEU A 82 -5.03 0.14 22.75
C LEU A 82 -3.93 0.78 23.57
N ARG A 83 -3.16 -0.03 24.28
CA ARG A 83 -1.96 0.43 24.98
C ARG A 83 -0.76 0.46 24.03
N LEU A 84 0.08 1.48 24.18
CA LEU A 84 1.38 1.56 23.50
C LEU A 84 2.42 0.72 24.24
N ASP A 85 2.64 1.06 25.52
CA ASP A 85 3.35 0.30 26.55
C ASP A 85 3.03 0.92 27.94
N GLY A 86 3.07 0.10 29.01
CA GLY A 86 2.72 0.55 30.36
C GLY A 86 1.25 0.97 30.51
N MET A 87 1.01 2.17 31.03
CA MET A 87 -0.33 2.74 31.25
C MET A 87 -0.77 3.72 30.15
N LYS A 88 0.07 4.02 29.15
CA LYS A 88 -0.27 4.96 28.07
C LYS A 88 -1.20 4.28 27.06
N GLN A 89 -2.36 4.90 26.80
CA GLN A 89 -3.37 4.47 25.83
C GLN A 89 -3.41 5.39 24.62
N ILE A 90 -3.89 4.86 23.51
CA ILE A 90 -4.09 5.58 22.26
C ILE A 90 -5.37 5.11 21.57
N GLU A 91 -6.06 6.06 20.93
CA GLU A 91 -7.23 5.80 20.11
C GLU A 91 -6.85 5.18 18.77
N VAL A 92 -7.60 4.17 18.35
CA VAL A 92 -7.35 3.45 17.10
C VAL A 92 -8.62 3.35 16.24
N ASP A 93 -8.53 3.88 15.03
CA ASP A 93 -9.46 3.52 13.96
C ASP A 93 -9.04 2.19 13.32
N LEU A 94 -9.90 1.18 13.44
CA LEU A 94 -9.73 -0.17 12.86
C LEU A 94 -10.72 -0.44 11.71
N THR A 95 -11.34 0.60 11.17
CA THR A 95 -12.37 0.48 10.12
C THR A 95 -11.84 -0.29 8.91
N TYR A 96 -10.61 -0.02 8.48
CA TYR A 96 -9.97 -0.74 7.39
C TYR A 96 -9.80 -2.23 7.74
N GLU A 97 -9.14 -2.54 8.84
CA GLU A 97 -8.77 -3.90 9.24
C GLU A 97 -10.00 -4.80 9.39
N ILE A 98 -11.05 -4.26 10.02
CA ILE A 98 -12.33 -4.94 10.23
C ILE A 98 -13.05 -5.15 8.89
N ARG A 99 -13.24 -4.08 8.09
CA ARG A 99 -13.99 -4.18 6.83
C ARG A 99 -13.32 -5.09 5.82
N GLU A 100 -11.99 -5.03 5.70
CA GLU A 100 -11.26 -5.87 4.76
C GLU A 100 -11.27 -7.35 5.18
N LEU A 101 -11.30 -7.65 6.49
CA LEU A 101 -11.55 -9.02 6.97
C LEU A 101 -12.98 -9.48 6.71
N GLN A 102 -13.98 -8.64 6.93
CA GLN A 102 -15.38 -8.95 6.63
C GLN A 102 -15.57 -9.26 5.13
N LYS A 103 -14.96 -8.47 4.24
CA LYS A 103 -14.95 -8.70 2.79
C LYS A 103 -14.28 -10.03 2.42
N ASP A 104 -13.11 -10.33 3.00
CA ASP A 104 -12.42 -11.60 2.77
C ASP A 104 -13.27 -12.81 3.17
N ILE A 105 -13.86 -12.77 4.37
CA ILE A 105 -14.72 -13.84 4.87
C ILE A 105 -15.91 -14.03 3.93
N TYR A 106 -16.58 -12.92 3.55
CA TYR A 106 -17.70 -12.98 2.62
C TYR A 106 -17.30 -13.56 1.26
N TYR A 107 -16.18 -13.12 0.70
CA TYR A 107 -15.65 -13.64 -0.57
C TYR A 107 -15.40 -15.15 -0.51
N LEU A 108 -14.78 -15.63 0.58
CA LEU A 108 -14.46 -17.05 0.75
C LEU A 108 -15.71 -17.92 0.99
N GLU A 109 -16.72 -17.42 1.68
CA GLU A 109 -17.93 -18.17 2.00
C GLU A 109 -18.93 -18.24 0.85
N TYR A 110 -19.06 -17.14 0.09
CA TYR A 110 -20.12 -16.96 -0.89
C TYR A 110 -19.64 -16.96 -2.34
N GLY A 111 -18.33 -16.82 -2.57
CA GLY A 111 -17.74 -16.76 -3.89
C GLY A 111 -17.83 -15.38 -4.54
N GLU A 112 -17.15 -15.27 -5.69
CA GLU A 112 -16.88 -14.02 -6.39
C GLU A 112 -18.13 -13.29 -6.89
N ASP A 113 -19.06 -13.98 -7.55
CA ASP A 113 -20.28 -13.37 -8.10
C ASP A 113 -21.11 -12.70 -7.00
N LYS A 114 -21.32 -13.41 -5.88
CA LYS A 114 -22.05 -12.88 -4.72
C LYS A 114 -21.28 -11.77 -4.04
N PHE A 115 -19.95 -11.82 -4.04
CA PHE A 115 -19.11 -10.77 -3.48
C PHE A 115 -19.22 -9.47 -4.28
N ILE A 116 -19.23 -9.52 -5.61
CA ILE A 116 -19.46 -8.34 -6.47
C ILE A 116 -20.84 -7.74 -6.18
N ASP A 117 -21.88 -8.57 -6.03
CA ASP A 117 -23.22 -8.12 -5.63
C ASP A 117 -23.25 -7.52 -4.22
N TYR A 118 -22.43 -8.04 -3.31
CA TYR A 118 -22.25 -7.50 -1.96
C TYR A 118 -21.62 -6.10 -2.00
N LEU A 119 -20.56 -5.89 -2.78
CA LEU A 119 -19.92 -4.57 -2.94
C LEU A 119 -20.91 -3.52 -3.49
N ALA A 120 -21.75 -3.92 -4.46
CA ALA A 120 -22.74 -3.04 -5.08
C ALA A 120 -23.78 -2.48 -4.09
N LYS A 121 -23.95 -3.08 -2.90
CA LYS A 121 -24.88 -2.58 -1.87
C LYS A 121 -24.34 -1.36 -1.12
N PHE A 122 -23.03 -1.17 -1.07
CA PHE A 122 -22.38 -0.12 -0.28
C PHE A 122 -21.89 1.05 -1.12
N MET A 123 -21.85 0.90 -2.45
CA MET A 123 -21.27 1.88 -3.36
C MET A 123 -22.32 2.37 -4.36
N PRO A 124 -22.73 3.65 -4.29
CA PRO A 124 -23.63 4.23 -5.27
C PRO A 124 -23.09 4.08 -6.69
N GLU A 125 -23.99 3.75 -7.63
CA GLU A 125 -23.68 3.59 -9.06
C GLU A 125 -22.57 2.58 -9.38
N PHE A 126 -22.24 1.67 -8.46
CA PHE A 126 -21.16 0.69 -8.60
C PHE A 126 -21.15 -0.01 -9.97
N ARG A 127 -22.29 -0.58 -10.38
CA ARG A 127 -22.40 -1.29 -11.66
C ARG A 127 -22.17 -0.38 -12.87
N ALA A 128 -22.59 0.88 -12.80
CA ALA A 128 -22.39 1.83 -13.89
C ALA A 128 -20.90 2.14 -14.08
N TYR A 129 -20.17 2.41 -12.98
CA TYR A 129 -18.72 2.59 -13.04
C TYR A 129 -18.00 1.33 -13.55
N VAL A 130 -18.35 0.16 -13.01
CA VAL A 130 -17.74 -1.12 -13.42
C VAL A 130 -17.96 -1.38 -14.91
N ASN A 131 -19.21 -1.27 -15.39
CA ASN A 131 -19.53 -1.49 -16.80
C ASN A 131 -18.80 -0.49 -17.70
N LYS A 132 -18.71 0.78 -17.30
CA LYS A 132 -17.97 1.80 -18.06
C LYS A 132 -16.48 1.43 -18.18
N GLY A 133 -15.86 1.03 -17.07
CA GLY A 133 -14.45 0.63 -17.06
C GLY A 133 -14.16 -0.65 -17.84
N VAL A 134 -14.98 -1.68 -17.66
CA VAL A 134 -14.87 -2.92 -18.44
C VAL A 134 -15.03 -2.63 -19.92
N ASN A 135 -16.05 -1.87 -20.33
CA ASN A 135 -16.26 -1.54 -21.74
C ASN A 135 -15.10 -0.74 -22.35
N MET A 136 -14.47 0.15 -21.58
CA MET A 136 -13.32 0.93 -22.04
C MET A 136 -12.09 0.06 -22.30
N LEU A 137 -11.85 -0.94 -21.46
CA LEU A 137 -10.61 -1.73 -21.47
C LEU A 137 -10.76 -3.13 -22.08
N LYS A 138 -11.97 -3.55 -22.43
CA LYS A 138 -12.25 -4.89 -22.96
C LYS A 138 -11.39 -5.24 -24.16
N GLY A 139 -10.83 -6.45 -24.15
CA GLY A 139 -10.04 -7.01 -25.25
C GLY A 139 -8.61 -6.47 -25.35
N LYS A 140 -8.15 -5.67 -24.38
CA LYS A 140 -6.77 -5.17 -24.32
C LYS A 140 -5.89 -6.14 -23.57
N HIS A 141 -4.69 -6.35 -24.09
CA HIS A 141 -3.57 -6.92 -23.35
C HIS A 141 -2.52 -5.83 -23.18
N PHE A 142 -2.24 -5.43 -21.95
CA PHE A 142 -1.36 -4.31 -21.66
C PHE A 142 0.10 -4.74 -21.69
N ASN A 143 0.95 -3.94 -22.32
CA ASN A 143 2.38 -4.11 -22.21
C ASN A 143 2.83 -3.84 -20.76
N ALA A 144 2.33 -2.78 -20.13
CA ALA A 144 2.52 -2.55 -18.70
C ALA A 144 1.23 -2.12 -18.01
N PHE A 145 1.05 -2.61 -16.79
CA PHE A 145 0.06 -2.12 -15.84
C PHE A 145 0.83 -1.49 -14.68
N ILE A 146 0.77 -0.16 -14.56
CA ILE A 146 1.50 0.63 -13.58
C ILE A 146 0.48 1.22 -12.62
N THR A 147 0.61 0.95 -11.33
CA THR A 147 -0.37 1.41 -10.36
C THR A 147 0.27 1.89 -9.08
N ASP A 148 -0.33 2.91 -8.46
CA ASP A 148 -0.17 3.11 -7.03
C ASP A 148 -0.90 2.02 -6.23
N ARG A 149 -0.59 1.91 -4.93
CA ARG A 149 -1.18 0.96 -4.00
C ARG A 149 -2.25 1.58 -3.10
N ASP A 150 -1.88 2.56 -2.26
CA ASP A 150 -2.67 3.00 -1.12
C ASP A 150 -3.67 4.07 -1.56
N GLY A 151 -4.97 3.78 -1.47
CA GLY A 151 -6.02 4.63 -2.04
C GLY A 151 -6.36 4.29 -3.50
N THR A 152 -5.48 3.57 -4.19
CA THR A 152 -5.67 3.12 -5.59
C THR A 152 -6.15 1.67 -5.65
N THR A 153 -5.26 0.69 -5.44
CA THR A 153 -5.65 -0.72 -5.43
C THR A 153 -6.14 -1.14 -4.05
N ASN A 154 -5.67 -0.52 -2.98
CA ASN A 154 -6.05 -0.83 -1.61
C ASN A 154 -6.82 0.36 -1.01
N ASN A 155 -7.81 0.11 -0.17
CA ASN A 155 -8.41 1.19 0.62
C ASN A 155 -7.37 1.79 1.59
N TYR A 156 -7.50 3.08 1.92
CA TYR A 156 -6.67 3.72 2.92
C TYR A 156 -6.83 3.04 4.29
N CYS A 157 -5.71 2.86 4.97
CA CYS A 157 -5.63 2.36 6.34
C CYS A 157 -4.99 3.44 7.21
N GLY A 158 -5.51 3.67 8.42
CA GLY A 158 -4.96 4.68 9.33
C GLY A 158 -3.55 4.37 9.83
N ARG A 159 -3.06 3.13 9.64
CA ARG A 159 -1.72 2.69 10.05
C ARG A 159 -1.11 1.78 9.00
N TYR A 160 0.05 2.17 8.47
CA TYR A 160 0.66 1.40 7.38
C TYR A 160 1.00 -0.04 7.79
N ARG A 161 1.44 -0.25 9.05
CA ARG A 161 1.81 -1.56 9.61
C ARG A 161 0.68 -2.58 9.64
N SER A 162 -0.57 -2.15 9.71
CA SER A 162 -1.75 -3.01 9.73
C SER A 162 -2.50 -3.07 8.40
N SER A 163 -2.03 -2.35 7.38
CA SER A 163 -2.61 -2.24 6.03
C SER A 163 -2.43 -3.50 5.18
N ILE A 164 -2.70 -4.69 5.75
CA ILE A 164 -2.51 -5.98 5.06
C ILE A 164 -3.51 -6.13 3.92
N GLN A 165 -2.98 -6.37 2.72
CA GLN A 165 -3.77 -6.57 1.49
C GLN A 165 -4.81 -7.70 1.68
N PRO A 166 -6.07 -7.48 1.25
CA PRO A 166 -7.13 -8.50 1.35
C PRO A 166 -7.04 -9.55 0.23
N ILE A 167 -7.67 -10.70 0.46
CA ILE A 167 -7.68 -11.87 -0.44
C ILE A 167 -8.36 -11.54 -1.77
N TYR A 168 -9.58 -10.99 -1.75
CA TYR A 168 -10.34 -10.74 -2.98
C TYR A 168 -9.56 -9.80 -3.92
N ASN A 169 -8.97 -8.76 -3.33
CA ASN A 169 -8.11 -7.80 -4.00
C ASN A 169 -6.92 -8.48 -4.66
N SER A 170 -6.19 -9.30 -3.89
CA SER A 170 -5.03 -10.00 -4.40
C SER A 170 -5.37 -10.99 -5.51
N VAL A 171 -6.53 -11.66 -5.42
CA VAL A 171 -7.02 -12.55 -6.48
C VAL A 171 -7.31 -11.77 -7.76
N PHE A 172 -8.03 -10.65 -7.67
CA PHE A 172 -8.40 -9.84 -8.85
C PHE A 172 -7.15 -9.25 -9.53
N LEU A 173 -6.26 -8.65 -8.73
CA LEU A 173 -5.00 -8.09 -9.24
C LEU A 173 -4.11 -9.16 -9.86
N SER A 174 -3.94 -10.30 -9.19
CA SER A 174 -3.04 -11.35 -9.67
C SER A 174 -3.55 -12.04 -10.93
N ARG A 175 -4.88 -12.19 -11.09
CA ARG A 175 -5.45 -12.71 -12.35
C ARG A 175 -5.27 -11.71 -13.48
N PHE A 176 -5.57 -10.43 -13.24
CA PHE A 176 -5.40 -9.38 -14.23
C PHE A 176 -3.94 -9.26 -14.67
N ALA A 177 -3.00 -9.19 -13.72
CA ALA A 177 -1.57 -9.14 -14.00
C ALA A 177 -1.09 -10.32 -14.85
N LYS A 178 -1.58 -11.53 -14.60
CA LYS A 178 -1.16 -12.75 -15.34
C LYS A 178 -1.82 -12.90 -16.70
N ASN A 179 -3.08 -12.50 -16.82
CA ASN A 179 -3.89 -12.79 -18.01
C ASN A 179 -3.91 -11.60 -18.99
N CYS A 180 -3.61 -10.40 -18.51
CA CYS A 180 -3.83 -9.17 -19.27
C CYS A 180 -2.59 -8.26 -19.31
N CYS A 181 -1.45 -8.63 -18.72
CA CYS A 181 -0.28 -7.75 -18.63
C CYS A 181 1.04 -8.48 -18.91
N THR A 182 1.98 -7.80 -19.58
CA THR A 182 3.38 -8.27 -19.65
C THR A 182 4.19 -7.78 -18.44
N HIS A 183 4.06 -6.50 -18.08
CA HIS A 183 4.80 -5.86 -16.98
C HIS A 183 3.84 -5.24 -15.95
N PRO A 184 3.36 -6.02 -14.98
CA PRO A 184 2.59 -5.52 -13.84
C PRO A 184 3.51 -4.90 -12.78
N ILE A 185 3.36 -3.61 -12.52
CA ILE A 185 4.25 -2.77 -11.70
C ILE A 185 3.42 -2.02 -10.66
N ILE A 186 3.79 -2.15 -9.38
CA ILE A 186 3.22 -1.36 -8.29
C ILE A 186 4.27 -0.37 -7.80
N ILE A 187 3.96 0.93 -7.82
CA ILE A 187 4.83 2.01 -7.33
C ILE A 187 4.19 2.66 -6.12
N THR A 188 4.78 2.51 -4.93
CA THR A 188 4.30 3.14 -3.70
C THR A 188 5.30 4.17 -3.16
N SER A 189 4.79 5.13 -2.39
CA SER A 189 5.62 6.04 -1.59
C SER A 189 6.24 5.36 -0.37
N ALA A 190 5.71 4.22 0.08
CA ALA A 190 6.26 3.46 1.21
C ALA A 190 7.56 2.75 0.84
N PRO A 191 8.40 2.35 1.82
CA PRO A 191 9.61 1.56 1.56
C PRO A 191 9.31 0.25 0.84
N LEU A 192 10.32 -0.35 0.21
CA LEU A 192 10.17 -1.70 -0.36
C LEU A 192 10.02 -2.77 0.74
N LYS A 193 10.82 -2.66 1.81
CA LYS A 193 10.91 -3.61 2.94
C LYS A 193 11.15 -2.89 4.28
N ASP A 194 11.02 -3.64 5.38
CA ASP A 194 11.49 -3.28 6.74
C ASP A 194 11.02 -1.91 7.31
N PHE A 195 9.74 -1.53 7.31
CA PHE A 195 8.51 -2.24 6.95
C PHE A 195 7.91 -1.54 5.72
N GLY A 196 7.71 -2.28 4.64
CA GLY A 196 7.36 -1.76 3.33
C GLY A 196 6.27 -2.55 2.60
N ILE A 197 6.12 -2.31 1.30
CA ILE A 197 5.07 -2.95 0.49
C ILE A 197 5.15 -4.47 0.47
N LEU A 198 6.35 -5.06 0.55
CA LEU A 198 6.53 -6.51 0.63
C LEU A 198 6.04 -7.10 1.97
N ASN A 199 5.97 -6.26 3.02
CA ASN A 199 5.47 -6.68 4.32
C ASN A 199 3.93 -6.69 4.39
N VAL A 200 3.24 -5.96 3.52
CA VAL A 200 1.78 -5.84 3.54
C VAL A 200 1.06 -6.49 2.34
N SER A 201 1.80 -6.78 1.27
CA SER A 201 1.26 -7.48 0.10
C SER A 201 1.18 -8.98 0.32
N ILE A 202 0.18 -9.62 -0.28
CA ILE A 202 -0.06 -11.07 -0.25
C ILE A 202 -0.19 -11.68 -1.66
N ASN A 203 0.09 -10.91 -2.72
CA ASN A 203 0.07 -11.45 -4.08
C ASN A 203 1.09 -12.58 -4.22
N PRO A 204 0.82 -13.60 -5.06
CA PRO A 204 1.78 -14.67 -5.30
C PRO A 204 3.12 -14.11 -5.79
N SER A 205 4.22 -14.76 -5.36
CA SER A 205 5.57 -14.42 -5.81
C SER A 205 5.69 -14.33 -7.33
N HIS A 206 6.58 -13.46 -7.82
CA HIS A 206 6.84 -13.27 -9.25
C HIS A 206 5.61 -12.83 -10.08
N THR A 207 4.60 -12.22 -9.43
CA THR A 207 3.40 -11.70 -10.13
C THR A 207 3.48 -10.21 -10.41
N PHE A 208 4.24 -9.46 -9.62
CA PHE A 208 4.36 -8.00 -9.74
C PHE A 208 5.81 -7.58 -9.55
N VAL A 209 6.23 -6.57 -10.30
CA VAL A 209 7.35 -5.70 -9.94
C VAL A 209 6.87 -4.82 -8.78
N TYR A 210 7.58 -4.87 -7.66
CA TYR A 210 7.28 -4.01 -6.51
C TYR A 210 8.31 -2.92 -6.42
N ALA A 211 7.86 -1.67 -6.48
CA ALA A 211 8.71 -0.51 -6.36
C ALA A 211 8.31 0.31 -5.12
N GLY A 212 9.30 0.51 -4.24
CA GLY A 212 9.17 1.31 -3.04
C GLY A 212 9.79 2.68 -3.23
N SER A 213 9.59 3.56 -2.24
CA SER A 213 10.25 4.86 -2.17
C SER A 213 10.01 5.70 -3.45
N LYS A 214 8.75 5.79 -3.88
CA LYS A 214 8.32 6.47 -5.12
C LYS A 214 8.92 5.86 -6.39
N GLY A 215 9.37 4.60 -6.34
CA GLY A 215 10.00 3.91 -7.46
C GLY A 215 11.52 4.01 -7.49
N ARG A 216 12.14 4.58 -6.45
CA ARG A 216 13.60 4.71 -6.34
C ARG A 216 14.30 3.38 -6.06
N GLU A 217 13.57 2.39 -5.56
CA GLU A 217 14.02 1.01 -5.40
C GLU A 217 12.93 0.07 -5.88
N PHE A 218 13.30 -1.06 -6.48
CA PHE A 218 12.33 -2.07 -6.88
C PHE A 218 12.92 -3.48 -6.91
N ILE A 219 12.03 -4.47 -6.85
CA ILE A 219 12.32 -5.87 -7.15
C ILE A 219 11.51 -6.28 -8.37
N ASP A 220 12.16 -6.86 -9.38
CA ASP A 220 11.51 -7.29 -10.62
C ASP A 220 10.83 -8.67 -10.49
N LEU A 221 10.29 -9.17 -11.61
CA LEU A 221 9.61 -10.46 -11.67
C LEU A 221 10.57 -11.64 -11.43
N ASP A 222 11.87 -11.50 -11.72
CA ASP A 222 12.89 -12.51 -11.48
C ASP A 222 13.45 -12.46 -10.05
N GLY A 223 13.06 -11.45 -9.27
CA GLY A 223 13.52 -11.24 -7.89
C GLY A 223 14.81 -10.43 -7.81
N VAL A 224 15.24 -9.78 -8.89
CA VAL A 224 16.43 -8.94 -8.92
C VAL A 224 16.10 -7.57 -8.33
N PHE A 225 16.91 -7.15 -7.35
CA PHE A 225 16.80 -5.84 -6.73
C PHE A 225 17.57 -4.79 -7.53
N SER A 226 16.94 -3.63 -7.73
CA SER A 226 17.53 -2.46 -8.37
C SER A 226 17.19 -1.19 -7.59
N SER A 227 18.10 -0.21 -7.59
CA SER A 227 17.90 1.09 -6.94
C SER A 227 18.52 2.21 -7.74
N PHE A 228 17.87 3.37 -7.76
CA PHE A 228 18.41 4.58 -8.35
C PHE A 228 19.54 5.11 -7.45
N PRO A 229 20.77 5.32 -7.97
CA PRO A 229 21.94 5.58 -7.14
C PRO A 229 21.79 6.82 -6.25
N ILE A 230 22.44 6.78 -5.08
CA ILE A 230 22.66 7.93 -4.20
C ILE A 230 24.16 8.14 -4.10
N GLU A 231 24.60 9.40 -4.14
CA GLU A 231 25.99 9.76 -3.85
C GLU A 231 26.39 9.28 -2.45
N GLU A 232 27.61 8.76 -2.32
CA GLU A 232 28.07 8.08 -1.10
C GLU A 232 28.02 8.98 0.14
N ASP A 233 28.34 10.28 -0.02
CA ASP A 233 28.31 11.23 1.09
C ASP A 233 26.88 11.55 1.53
N LYS A 234 25.94 11.71 0.59
CA LYS A 234 24.51 11.85 0.89
C LYS A 234 23.94 10.58 1.53
N GLN A 235 24.41 9.40 1.13
CA GLN A 235 24.06 8.13 1.76
C GLN A 235 24.50 8.08 3.23
N LYS A 236 25.73 8.54 3.53
CA LYS A 236 26.23 8.61 4.93
C LYS A 236 25.39 9.56 5.78
N LEU A 237 24.98 10.71 5.23
CA LEU A 237 24.13 11.67 5.94
C LEU A 237 22.78 11.07 6.31
N ILE A 238 22.09 10.42 5.36
CA ILE A 238 20.77 9.84 5.66
C ILE A 238 20.86 8.65 6.60
N HIS A 239 21.92 7.85 6.53
CA HIS A 239 22.16 6.80 7.53
C HIS A 239 22.31 7.38 8.95
N ARG A 240 23.09 8.45 9.10
CA ARG A 240 23.25 9.13 10.39
C ARG A 240 21.92 9.67 10.91
N LEU A 241 21.11 10.28 10.03
CA LEU A 241 19.77 10.75 10.37
C LEU A 241 18.88 9.60 10.86
N ASN A 242 18.86 8.50 10.11
CA ASN A 242 18.06 7.32 10.45
C ASN A 242 18.44 6.72 11.80
N ASP A 243 19.74 6.66 12.10
CA ASP A 243 20.21 6.13 13.39
C ASP A 243 19.85 7.06 14.55
N HIS A 244 19.98 8.38 14.38
CA HIS A 244 19.52 9.36 15.37
C HIS A 244 18.01 9.24 15.64
N LEU A 245 17.19 9.14 14.59
CA LEU A 245 15.74 8.99 14.72
C LEU A 245 15.36 7.67 15.40
N ARG A 246 16.03 6.55 15.06
CA ARG A 246 15.80 5.25 15.71
C ARG A 246 16.08 5.31 17.21
N VAL A 247 17.21 5.90 17.61
CA VAL A 247 17.57 6.05 19.02
C VAL A 247 16.58 6.96 19.73
N MET A 248 16.17 8.07 19.11
CA MET A 248 15.17 8.97 19.68
C MET A 248 13.83 8.25 19.92
N LEU A 249 13.39 7.40 18.98
CA LEU A 249 12.14 6.65 19.10
C LEU A 249 12.19 5.46 20.06
N GLN A 250 13.35 5.17 20.67
CA GLN A 250 13.44 4.24 21.81
C GLN A 250 13.12 4.93 23.14
N ASP A 251 13.11 6.26 23.18
CA ASP A 251 12.73 7.02 24.35
C ASP A 251 11.21 6.85 24.62
N PRO A 252 10.79 6.47 25.84
CA PRO A 252 9.38 6.33 26.21
C PRO A 252 8.51 7.57 25.97
N ASP A 253 9.11 8.75 25.84
CA ASP A 253 8.40 9.99 25.51
C ASP A 253 8.10 10.10 24.01
N PHE A 254 8.92 9.49 23.14
CA PHE A 254 8.78 9.56 21.68
C PHE A 254 8.38 8.23 21.02
N GLU A 255 8.42 7.10 21.73
CA GLU A 255 8.15 5.77 21.17
C GLU A 255 6.78 5.68 20.46
N LYS A 256 5.80 6.45 20.93
CA LYS A 256 4.44 6.51 20.34
C LYS A 256 4.44 6.83 18.84
N PHE A 257 5.38 7.67 18.38
CA PHE A 257 5.50 8.06 16.98
C PHE A 257 5.94 6.91 16.07
N ASN A 258 6.44 5.80 16.63
CA ASN A 258 6.75 4.58 15.90
C ASN A 258 5.52 3.68 15.66
N PHE A 259 4.35 4.04 16.20
CA PHE A 259 3.16 3.20 16.15
C PHE A 259 1.90 3.88 15.59
N ILE A 260 2.00 5.14 15.18
CA ILE A 260 0.90 5.92 14.58
C ILE A 260 1.15 6.18 13.11
N GLY A 261 0.08 6.42 12.33
CA GLY A 261 0.18 6.85 10.94
C GLY A 261 1.14 6.01 10.09
N SER A 262 2.10 6.69 9.45
CA SER A 262 3.15 6.06 8.66
C SER A 262 4.24 5.36 9.51
N ALA A 263 4.33 5.66 10.81
CA ALA A 263 5.43 5.34 11.71
C ALA A 263 6.79 5.89 11.21
N LEU A 264 7.91 5.41 11.75
CA LEU A 264 9.21 5.64 11.11
C LEU A 264 9.33 4.76 9.87
N GLN A 265 9.47 5.39 8.71
CA GLN A 265 9.74 4.76 7.43
C GLN A 265 11.08 5.23 6.89
N ILE A 266 12.00 4.28 6.76
CA ILE A 266 13.29 4.52 6.13
C ILE A 266 13.14 4.14 4.66
N LYS A 267 12.94 5.16 3.83
CA LYS A 267 12.82 5.04 2.38
C LYS A 267 14.21 5.20 1.76
N PHE A 268 14.36 4.76 0.51
CA PHE A 268 15.61 4.94 -0.21
C PHE A 268 15.84 6.44 -0.49
N GLY A 269 16.74 7.05 0.29
CA GLY A 269 17.07 8.47 0.25
C GLY A 269 15.95 9.44 0.60
N GLN A 270 14.99 8.98 1.40
CA GLN A 270 14.05 9.82 2.15
C GLN A 270 13.80 9.14 3.50
N THR A 271 13.54 9.91 4.54
CA THR A 271 13.07 9.38 5.82
C THR A 271 11.75 10.05 6.17
N THR A 272 10.72 9.26 6.43
CA THR A 272 9.44 9.77 6.89
C THR A 272 9.22 9.33 8.34
N VAL A 273 8.74 10.23 9.18
CA VAL A 273 8.29 9.88 10.53
C VAL A 273 6.95 10.55 10.81
N ALA A 274 5.97 9.74 11.25
CA ALA A 274 4.68 10.26 11.66
C ALA A 274 4.81 11.15 12.90
N ARG A 275 4.19 12.32 12.85
CA ARG A 275 4.02 13.24 13.99
C ARG A 275 2.57 13.35 14.44
N GLN A 276 1.63 12.81 13.66
CA GLN A 276 0.20 12.75 13.96
C GLN A 276 -0.44 11.63 13.12
N ASP A 277 -1.65 11.19 13.48
CA ASP A 277 -2.46 10.30 12.65
C ASP A 277 -3.79 10.94 12.21
N ILE A 278 -4.51 10.24 11.32
CA ILE A 278 -5.78 10.72 10.75
C ILE A 278 -6.89 10.92 11.80
N SER A 279 -6.73 10.33 12.99
CA SER A 279 -7.65 10.47 14.12
C SER A 279 -7.25 11.58 15.09
N SER A 280 -6.15 12.29 14.82
CA SER A 280 -5.59 13.31 15.72
C SER A 280 -5.31 12.77 17.13
N SER A 281 -4.77 11.54 17.22
CA SER A 281 -4.58 10.86 18.51
C SER A 281 -3.45 11.43 19.38
N ILE A 282 -2.57 12.25 18.80
CA ILE A 282 -1.49 12.96 19.52
C ILE A 282 -1.92 14.38 19.84
N ARG A 283 -1.58 14.89 21.02
CA ARG A 283 -1.86 16.29 21.38
C ARG A 283 -1.01 17.25 20.53
N ASP A 284 -1.58 18.39 20.15
CA ASP A 284 -0.93 19.36 19.25
C ASP A 284 0.39 19.92 19.80
N ASP A 285 0.45 20.15 21.12
CA ASP A 285 1.66 20.63 21.81
C ASP A 285 2.79 19.59 21.74
N GLU A 286 2.45 18.33 21.95
CA GLU A 286 3.36 17.19 21.84
C GLU A 286 3.83 16.96 20.39
N SER A 287 2.91 16.97 19.42
CA SER A 287 3.25 16.83 18.00
C SER A 287 4.18 17.95 17.52
N SER A 288 3.95 19.18 17.98
CA SER A 288 4.79 20.34 17.65
C SER A 288 6.17 20.26 18.29
N ALA A 289 6.25 19.84 19.55
CA ALA A 289 7.53 19.61 20.22
C ALA A 289 8.36 18.52 19.53
N PHE A 290 7.70 17.46 19.08
CA PHE A 290 8.33 16.39 18.31
C PHE A 290 8.87 16.89 16.96
N LEU A 291 8.10 17.68 16.21
CA LEU A 291 8.56 18.31 14.96
C LEU A 291 9.84 19.13 15.17
N GLU A 292 9.87 19.99 16.18
CA GLU A 292 11.03 20.83 16.44
C GLU A 292 12.25 20.00 16.87
N LYS A 293 12.03 18.90 17.59
CA LYS A 293 13.11 17.95 17.93
C LYS A 293 13.68 17.29 16.68
N VAL A 294 12.83 16.84 15.75
CA VAL A 294 13.26 16.27 14.46
C VAL A 294 14.02 17.30 13.63
N LYS A 295 13.50 18.52 13.49
CA LYS A 295 14.19 19.62 12.80
C LYS A 295 15.57 19.91 13.41
N SER A 296 15.69 19.88 14.74
CA SER A 296 16.97 20.06 15.42
C SER A 296 17.99 18.97 15.07
N ILE A 297 17.55 17.71 14.95
CA ILE A 297 18.42 16.60 14.52
C ILE A 297 18.89 16.83 13.08
N VAL A 298 17.99 17.25 12.18
CA VAL A 298 18.37 17.53 10.79
C VAL A 298 19.39 18.67 10.71
N ARG A 299 19.19 19.78 11.44
CA ARG A 299 20.15 20.90 11.48
C ARG A 299 21.51 20.52 12.09
N GLU A 300 21.56 19.56 13.00
CA GLU A 300 22.83 19.04 13.54
C GLU A 300 23.62 18.27 12.47
N ILE A 301 22.92 17.55 11.60
CA ILE A 301 23.52 16.68 10.57
C ILE A 301 23.85 17.46 9.30
N ASP A 302 22.97 18.39 8.91
CA ASP A 302 23.08 19.23 7.70
C ASP A 302 22.89 20.71 8.08
N PRO A 303 23.88 21.33 8.76
CA PRO A 303 23.77 22.71 9.26
C PRO A 303 23.71 23.77 8.15
N GLU A 304 24.12 23.42 6.94
CA GLU A 304 24.08 24.31 5.78
C GLU A 304 22.77 24.19 4.97
N GLU A 305 21.87 23.25 5.34
CA GLU A 305 20.58 23.00 4.67
C GLU A 305 20.71 22.73 3.16
N LYS A 306 21.76 22.00 2.76
CA LYS A 306 22.05 21.70 1.35
C LYS A 306 21.62 20.30 0.91
N ASN A 307 21.57 19.37 1.85
CA ASN A 307 21.42 17.94 1.57
C ASN A 307 20.02 17.43 1.90
N PHE A 308 19.34 18.04 2.88
CA PHE A 308 17.98 17.66 3.26
C PHE A 308 16.98 18.79 3.06
N ARG A 309 15.81 18.42 2.55
CA ARG A 309 14.61 19.24 2.67
C ARG A 309 13.64 18.57 3.64
N ILE A 310 13.00 19.38 4.49
CA ILE A 310 11.91 18.93 5.36
C ILE A 310 10.59 19.39 4.76
N GLU A 311 9.67 18.46 4.59
CA GLU A 311 8.29 18.71 4.23
C GLU A 311 7.40 18.20 5.36
N ASP A 312 6.51 19.07 5.85
CA ASP A 312 5.60 18.78 6.95
C ASP A 312 4.18 18.74 6.40
N THR A 313 3.59 17.54 6.37
CA THR A 313 2.23 17.35 5.86
C THR A 313 1.17 17.58 6.95
N GLY A 314 1.59 17.92 8.17
CA GLY A 314 0.76 17.95 9.37
C GLY A 314 0.57 16.56 10.00
N LEU A 315 0.65 15.49 9.21
CA LEU A 315 0.63 14.10 9.68
C LEU A 315 2.03 13.50 9.77
N ASP A 316 2.83 13.74 8.74
CA ASP A 316 4.15 13.17 8.55
C ASP A 316 5.21 14.27 8.40
N ILE A 317 6.41 13.98 8.90
CA ILE A 317 7.61 14.75 8.63
C ILE A 317 8.41 13.97 7.59
N GLU A 318 8.49 14.49 6.37
CA GLU A 318 9.30 13.91 5.30
C GLU A 318 10.64 14.64 5.21
N ILE A 319 11.73 13.90 5.34
CA ILE A 319 13.10 14.41 5.25
C ILE A 319 13.72 13.81 3.99
N ILE A 320 13.82 14.62 2.94
CA ILE A 320 14.09 14.18 1.57
C ILE A 320 15.53 14.56 1.21
N LEU A 321 16.32 13.63 0.66
CA LEU A 321 17.61 13.98 0.07
C LEU A 321 17.41 14.77 -1.21
N THR A 322 18.10 15.91 -1.31
CA THR A 322 18.12 16.73 -2.52
C THR A 322 18.87 16.02 -3.65
N ILE A 323 18.33 16.09 -4.88
CA ILE A 323 19.01 15.60 -6.09
C ILE A 323 19.51 16.80 -6.91
N ASP A 324 20.76 16.73 -7.33
CA ASP A 324 21.36 17.74 -8.21
C ASP A 324 21.03 17.38 -9.66
N ILE A 325 19.94 17.96 -10.19
CA ILE A 325 19.58 17.80 -11.59
C ILE A 325 20.21 18.97 -12.34
N ASP A 326 21.37 18.70 -12.94
CA ASP A 326 22.23 19.63 -13.69
C ASP A 326 22.99 20.71 -12.91
N ARG A 327 24.30 20.75 -13.13
CA ARG A 327 25.27 21.70 -12.53
C ARG A 327 25.02 23.18 -12.87
N ASN A 328 23.96 23.49 -13.62
CA ASN A 328 23.67 24.84 -14.12
C ASN A 328 22.29 25.39 -13.69
N ASP A 329 21.42 24.60 -13.05
CA ASP A 329 20.13 25.09 -12.57
C ASP A 329 20.08 25.14 -11.03
N THR A 330 19.71 26.31 -10.51
CA THR A 330 19.54 26.60 -9.08
C THR A 330 18.28 25.98 -8.47
N VAL A 331 17.60 25.06 -9.16
CA VAL A 331 16.32 24.49 -8.72
C VAL A 331 16.53 23.07 -8.21
N ILE A 332 16.50 22.94 -6.88
CA ILE A 332 16.48 21.65 -6.20
C ILE A 332 15.12 20.98 -6.46
N LYS A 333 15.09 19.89 -7.24
CA LYS A 333 13.90 19.04 -7.47
C LYS A 333 13.94 17.83 -6.52
N ASP A 334 12.77 17.27 -6.16
CA ASP A 334 12.68 15.97 -5.47
C ASP A 334 12.44 14.82 -6.43
N PHE A 335 12.81 13.63 -5.98
CA PHE A 335 12.46 12.39 -6.66
C PHE A 335 10.96 12.08 -6.52
N ASP A 336 10.25 12.03 -7.65
CA ASP A 336 8.81 11.74 -7.73
C ASP A 336 8.51 10.37 -8.40
N LYS A 337 7.22 9.97 -8.44
CA LYS A 337 6.81 8.69 -9.06
C LYS A 337 7.02 8.64 -10.57
N GLY A 338 7.13 9.79 -11.24
CA GLY A 338 7.54 9.90 -12.64
C GLY A 338 9.02 9.57 -12.84
N ASP A 339 9.89 10.10 -11.99
CA ASP A 339 11.32 9.73 -11.98
C ASP A 339 11.49 8.21 -11.73
N GLY A 340 10.72 7.68 -10.76
CA GLY A 340 10.65 6.25 -10.48
C GLY A 340 10.20 5.42 -11.67
N LEU A 341 9.12 5.81 -12.35
CA LEU A 341 8.65 5.13 -13.55
C LEU A 341 9.69 5.17 -14.67
N SER A 342 10.35 6.31 -14.89
CA SER A 342 11.41 6.44 -15.89
C SER A 342 12.57 5.49 -15.62
N PHE A 343 13.00 5.42 -14.36
CA PHE A 343 14.04 4.49 -13.92
C PHE A 343 13.64 3.04 -14.16
N ILE A 344 12.50 2.60 -13.63
CA ILE A 344 11.99 1.22 -13.75
C ILE A 344 11.84 0.85 -15.24
N SER A 345 11.27 1.74 -16.05
CA SER A 345 11.06 1.48 -17.47
C SER A 345 12.37 1.25 -18.23
N ARG A 346 13.43 1.98 -17.89
CA ARG A 346 14.75 1.80 -18.48
C ARG A 346 15.35 0.45 -18.10
N GLU A 347 15.34 0.11 -16.80
CA GLU A 347 15.89 -1.15 -16.31
C GLU A 347 15.14 -2.37 -16.86
N LEU A 348 13.81 -2.27 -16.99
CA LEU A 348 12.96 -3.30 -17.58
C LEU A 348 12.88 -3.25 -19.11
N SER A 349 13.58 -2.31 -19.75
CA SER A 349 13.58 -2.11 -21.22
C SER A 349 12.17 -1.98 -21.83
N LEU A 350 11.28 -1.22 -21.18
CA LEU A 350 9.94 -0.96 -21.70
C LEU A 350 10.02 -0.08 -22.95
N GLU A 351 9.47 -0.58 -24.06
CA GLU A 351 9.51 0.11 -25.35
C GLU A 351 8.33 1.06 -25.54
N ARG A 352 8.62 2.27 -26.02
CA ARG A 352 7.64 3.34 -26.31
C ARG A 352 6.45 2.89 -27.17
N SER A 353 6.72 2.13 -28.23
CA SER A 353 5.72 1.70 -29.22
C SER A 353 4.98 0.42 -28.82
N LYS A 354 5.37 -0.24 -27.73
CA LYS A 354 4.67 -1.44 -27.23
C LYS A 354 3.61 -1.00 -26.21
N GLY A 355 2.38 -0.85 -26.70
CA GLY A 355 1.20 -0.56 -25.90
C GLY A 355 0.09 -1.59 -26.08
N PRO A 356 -1.05 -1.44 -25.37
CA PRO A 356 -1.38 -0.34 -24.46
C PRO A 356 -0.68 -0.39 -23.10
N ILE A 357 -0.56 0.77 -22.42
CA ILE A 357 -0.12 0.93 -21.03
C ILE A 357 -1.32 1.37 -20.18
N LEU A 358 -1.53 0.75 -19.03
CA LEU A 358 -2.55 1.18 -18.07
C LEU A 358 -1.88 1.80 -16.85
N VAL A 359 -2.23 3.06 -16.53
CA VAL A 359 -1.76 3.76 -15.34
C VAL A 359 -2.92 3.94 -14.36
N CYS A 360 -2.69 3.66 -13.07
CA CYS A 360 -3.68 3.89 -12.01
C CYS A 360 -3.08 4.67 -10.84
N GLY A 361 -3.86 5.58 -10.28
CA GLY A 361 -3.49 6.42 -9.13
C GLY A 361 -4.73 6.96 -8.45
N ASP A 362 -4.57 7.68 -7.34
CA ASP A 362 -5.70 8.21 -6.56
C ASP A 362 -5.48 9.65 -6.09
N THR A 363 -4.22 10.08 -5.98
CA THR A 363 -3.84 11.40 -5.46
C THR A 363 -3.10 12.26 -6.48
N PRO A 364 -2.93 13.58 -6.23
CA PRO A 364 -2.04 14.42 -7.03
C PRO A 364 -0.59 13.91 -7.09
N SER A 365 -0.14 13.13 -6.11
CA SER A 365 1.21 12.54 -6.11
C SER A 365 1.44 11.52 -7.24
N ASP A 366 0.36 11.02 -7.86
CA ASP A 366 0.40 10.10 -9.00
C ASP A 366 0.38 10.82 -10.35
N ILE A 367 0.15 12.13 -10.37
CA ILE A 367 0.16 12.92 -11.61
C ILE A 367 1.51 12.91 -12.31
N PRO A 368 2.67 13.05 -11.63
CA PRO A 368 3.97 12.90 -12.27
C PRO A 368 4.15 11.54 -12.97
N MET A 369 3.64 10.46 -12.35
CA MET A 369 3.65 9.11 -12.94
C MET A 369 2.82 9.05 -14.22
N LEU A 370 1.61 9.64 -14.23
CA LEU A 370 0.77 9.70 -15.43
C LEU A 370 1.39 10.57 -16.54
N LYS A 371 1.91 11.77 -16.22
CA LYS A 371 2.55 12.67 -17.18
C LYS A 371 3.76 11.99 -17.83
N THR A 372 4.61 11.37 -17.02
CA THR A 372 5.77 10.61 -17.49
C THR A 372 5.35 9.47 -18.43
N ALA A 373 4.31 8.71 -18.07
CA ALA A 373 3.80 7.65 -18.94
C ALA A 373 3.34 8.19 -20.31
N MET A 374 2.62 9.33 -20.34
CA MET A 374 2.18 9.99 -21.57
C MET A 374 3.35 10.47 -22.45
N GLU A 375 4.47 10.84 -21.84
CA GLU A 375 5.69 11.26 -22.57
C GLU A 375 6.46 10.06 -23.13
N MET A 376 6.49 8.96 -22.37
CA MET A 376 7.28 7.77 -22.67
C MET A 376 6.61 6.79 -23.63
N PHE A 377 5.27 6.71 -23.65
CA PHE A 377 4.55 5.66 -24.36
C PHE A 377 3.46 6.22 -25.28
N ASP A 378 3.26 5.57 -26.44
CA ASP A 378 2.35 6.10 -27.48
C ASP A 378 0.87 5.76 -27.22
N ASP A 379 0.56 4.73 -26.42
CA ASP A 379 -0.81 4.29 -26.12
C ASP A 379 -1.03 4.09 -24.62
N VAL A 380 -1.39 5.17 -23.93
CA VAL A 380 -1.66 5.19 -22.48
C VAL A 380 -3.15 5.29 -22.21
N TRP A 381 -3.59 4.50 -21.25
CA TRP A 381 -4.93 4.47 -20.67
C TRP A 381 -4.81 4.72 -19.18
N THR A 382 -5.83 5.33 -18.56
CA THR A 382 -5.78 5.56 -17.12
C THR A 382 -7.12 5.36 -16.41
N ILE A 383 -7.04 4.83 -15.18
CA ILE A 383 -8.14 4.83 -14.22
C ILE A 383 -7.65 5.48 -12.94
N PHE A 384 -8.20 6.64 -12.59
CA PHE A 384 -7.92 7.28 -11.30
C PHE A 384 -9.03 7.00 -10.28
N VAL A 385 -8.64 6.66 -9.06
CA VAL A 385 -9.56 6.44 -7.95
C VAL A 385 -9.71 7.72 -7.15
N THR A 386 -10.71 8.54 -7.46
CA THR A 386 -10.89 9.81 -6.76
C THR A 386 -12.32 10.32 -6.78
N ARG A 387 -12.65 11.10 -5.75
CA ARG A 387 -13.87 11.91 -5.73
C ARG A 387 -13.61 13.40 -5.97
N ASP A 388 -12.36 13.83 -5.85
CA ASP A 388 -11.94 15.22 -6.05
C ASP A 388 -12.22 15.65 -7.49
N HIS A 389 -12.92 16.78 -7.65
CA HIS A 389 -13.33 17.28 -8.96
C HIS A 389 -12.19 17.90 -9.76
N GLU A 390 -11.23 18.55 -9.09
CA GLU A 390 -10.07 19.15 -9.74
C GLU A 390 -9.13 18.06 -10.22
N LEU A 391 -8.87 17.04 -9.39
CA LEU A 391 -8.03 15.91 -9.79
C LEU A 391 -8.64 15.14 -10.98
N LYS A 392 -9.97 14.94 -10.99
CA LYS A 392 -10.66 14.32 -12.14
C LYS A 392 -10.43 15.09 -13.43
N LYS A 393 -10.52 16.42 -13.36
CA LYS A 393 -10.33 17.31 -14.50
C LYS A 393 -8.88 17.27 -14.99
N GLU A 394 -7.91 17.37 -14.08
CA GLU A 394 -6.49 17.29 -14.41
C GLU A 394 -6.15 15.96 -15.10
N VAL A 395 -6.63 14.82 -14.59
CA VAL A 395 -6.41 13.49 -15.20
C VAL A 395 -6.96 13.42 -16.63
N GLN A 396 -8.16 13.99 -16.87
CA GLN A 396 -8.77 14.02 -18.20
C GLN A 396 -8.03 14.93 -19.18
N GLU A 397 -7.48 16.04 -18.70
CA GLU A 397 -6.65 16.95 -19.50
C GLU A 397 -5.32 16.31 -19.89
N ILE A 398 -4.71 15.52 -19.00
CA ILE A 398 -3.44 14.82 -19.26
C ILE A 398 -3.65 13.61 -20.19
N CYS A 399 -4.66 12.78 -19.90
CA CYS A 399 -4.91 11.55 -20.63
C CYS A 399 -6.36 11.49 -21.13
N PRO A 400 -6.61 11.69 -22.44
CA PRO A 400 -7.96 11.60 -23.01
C PRO A 400 -8.60 10.20 -22.87
N LYS A 401 -7.79 9.14 -22.77
CA LYS A 401 -8.21 7.74 -22.58
C LYS A 401 -8.34 7.42 -21.08
N SER A 402 -9.15 8.21 -20.39
CA SER A 402 -9.28 8.16 -18.93
C SER A 402 -10.70 7.88 -18.46
N ILE A 403 -10.78 7.23 -17.30
CA ILE A 403 -11.97 7.28 -16.43
C ILE A 403 -11.55 7.50 -14.99
N THR A 404 -12.50 7.96 -14.19
CA THR A 404 -12.32 8.13 -12.76
C THR A 404 -13.39 7.35 -12.02
N VAL A 405 -13.01 6.65 -10.95
CA VAL A 405 -13.92 5.87 -10.11
C VAL A 405 -13.81 6.32 -8.65
N PRO A 406 -14.87 6.25 -7.84
CA PRO A 406 -14.84 6.82 -6.49
C PRO A 406 -14.24 5.94 -5.40
N TYR A 407 -13.94 4.66 -5.69
CA TYR A 407 -13.45 3.68 -4.71
C TYR A 407 -12.50 2.65 -5.35
N PRO A 408 -11.47 2.18 -4.60
CA PRO A 408 -10.58 1.08 -5.02
C PRO A 408 -11.33 -0.18 -5.43
N ASP A 409 -12.38 -0.54 -4.70
CA ASP A 409 -13.15 -1.76 -4.95
C ASP A 409 -13.81 -1.78 -6.33
N ILE A 410 -14.13 -0.61 -6.91
CA ILE A 410 -14.64 -0.49 -8.28
C ILE A 410 -13.51 -0.77 -9.27
N LEU A 411 -12.33 -0.16 -9.09
CA LEU A 411 -11.15 -0.44 -9.91
C LEU A 411 -10.82 -1.93 -9.88
N LEU A 412 -10.72 -2.52 -8.70
CA LEU A 412 -10.44 -3.95 -8.53
C LEU A 412 -11.48 -4.82 -9.25
N THR A 413 -12.76 -4.48 -9.15
CA THR A 413 -13.82 -5.24 -9.84
C THR A 413 -13.69 -5.12 -11.36
N ILE A 414 -13.34 -3.94 -11.89
CA ILE A 414 -13.05 -3.78 -13.32
C ILE A 414 -11.90 -4.70 -13.74
N LEU A 415 -10.78 -4.67 -13.02
CA LEU A 415 -9.60 -5.50 -13.31
C LEU A 415 -9.91 -7.00 -13.20
N GLY A 416 -10.64 -7.40 -12.15
CA GLY A 416 -11.08 -8.78 -11.94
C GLY A 416 -11.93 -9.30 -13.10
N LEU A 417 -12.95 -8.55 -13.52
CA LEU A 417 -13.83 -8.94 -14.63
C LEU A 417 -13.13 -8.94 -16.00
N LEU A 418 -12.12 -8.10 -16.21
CA LEU A 418 -11.31 -8.10 -17.44
C LEU A 418 -10.41 -9.34 -17.54
N SER A 419 -10.14 -10.02 -16.43
CA SER A 419 -9.21 -11.14 -16.34
C SER A 419 -9.85 -12.53 -16.45
N LEU A 420 -11.18 -12.59 -16.62
CA LEU A 420 -11.98 -13.81 -16.72
C LEU A 420 -11.92 -14.50 -18.08
#